data_AF-A0A4Q1C354-F1
#
_entry.id   AF-A0A4Q1C354-F1
#
_cell.length_a   1.000
_cell.length_b   1.000
_cell.length_c   1.000
_cell.angle_alpha   90.00
_cell.angle_beta   90.00
_cell.angle_gamma   90.00
#
_symmetry.space_group_name_H-M   'P 1'
#
loop_
_entity.id
_entity.type
_entity.pdbx_description
1 polymer ?
#
loop_
_entity_poly.entity_id
_entity_poly.type
_entity_poly.pdbx_seq_one_letter_code
_entity_poly.pdbx_strand_id
1 'polypeptide(L)'
;MNRVIALILLIAIQLPLMSQWASVAYYQVNRNYIAKNLCVNRDKPKLNCNGQCYLAKKLKAAEDKEQKTNSERLEKMPEIQLACESVDHLTFLASFSDLSENHFSMATMAPKSIPELTFHPPQIS
;
A
#
# COMPACT_ATOMS: atom_id res chain seq x y z
N MET A 1 -28.64 -2.22 -21.77
CA MET A 1 -28.43 -3.34 -20.82
C MET A 1 -26.97 -3.45 -20.37
N ASN A 2 -25.99 -3.57 -21.27
CA ASN A 2 -24.57 -3.74 -20.92
C ASN A 2 -23.98 -2.60 -20.07
N ARG A 3 -24.41 -1.35 -20.30
CA ARG A 3 -23.98 -0.20 -19.49
C ARG A 3 -24.46 -0.28 -18.03
N VAL A 4 -25.67 -0.78 -17.81
CA VAL A 4 -26.23 -0.96 -16.45
C VAL A 4 -25.47 -2.08 -15.74
N ILE A 5 -25.19 -3.18 -16.43
CA ILE A 5 -24.38 -4.29 -15.91
C ILE A 5 -22.98 -3.80 -15.52
N ALA A 6 -22.33 -3.00 -16.38
CA ALA A 6 -21.02 -2.42 -16.09
C ALA A 6 -21.05 -1.51 -14.85
N LEU A 7 -22.08 -0.67 -14.71
CA LEU A 7 -22.25 0.18 -13.52
C LEU A 7 -22.47 -0.64 -12.24
N ILE A 8 -23.27 -1.71 -12.30
CA ILE A 8 -23.49 -2.62 -11.17
C ILE A 8 -22.18 -3.30 -10.76
N LEU A 9 -21.40 -3.79 -11.72
CA LEU A 9 -20.10 -4.42 -11.46
C LEU A 9 -19.10 -3.44 -10.82
N LEU A 10 -19.04 -2.20 -11.31
CA LEU A 10 -18.19 -1.15 -10.73
C LEU A 10 -18.58 -0.84 -9.28
N ILE A 11 -19.89 -0.75 -8.98
CA ILE A 11 -20.36 -0.52 -7.60
C ILE A 11 -20.06 -1.74 -6.72
N ALA A 12 -20.25 -2.95 -7.24
CA ALA A 12 -20.02 -4.18 -6.49
C ALA A 12 -18.55 -4.34 -6.05
N ILE A 13 -17.60 -3.93 -6.90
CA ILE A 13 -16.17 -3.93 -6.57
C ILE A 13 -15.84 -3.00 -5.40
N GLN A 14 -16.59 -1.91 -5.20
CA GLN A 14 -16.33 -0.93 -4.14
C GLN A 14 -16.99 -1.28 -2.81
N LEU A 15 -17.95 -2.21 -2.78
CA LEU A 15 -18.64 -2.65 -1.56
C LEU A 15 -17.71 -3.10 -0.41
N PRO A 16 -16.59 -3.82 -0.65
CA PRO A 16 -15.69 -4.25 0.43
C PRO A 16 -15.10 -3.06 1.21
N LEU A 17 -14.83 -1.94 0.52
CA LEU A 17 -14.26 -0.73 1.12
C LEU A 17 -15.27 -0.03 2.05
N MET A 18 -16.57 -0.27 1.87
CA MET A 18 -17.61 0.36 2.66
C MET A 18 -17.83 -0.31 4.02
N SER A 19 -17.20 -1.45 4.31
CA SER A 19 -17.41 -2.20 5.55
C SER A 19 -16.99 -1.43 6.82
N GLN A 20 -15.88 -0.70 6.76
CA GLN A 20 -15.42 0.16 7.85
C GLN A 20 -16.36 1.36 8.05
N TRP A 21 -16.75 2.01 6.96
CA TRP A 21 -17.72 3.11 6.96
C TRP A 21 -19.09 2.69 7.52
N ALA A 22 -19.55 1.49 7.18
CA ALA A 22 -20.79 0.93 7.72
C ALA A 22 -20.73 0.75 9.25
N SER A 23 -19.57 0.37 9.80
CA SER A 23 -19.39 0.26 11.26
C SER A 23 -19.47 1.62 11.97
N VAL A 24 -18.91 2.67 11.36
CA VAL A 24 -19.00 4.04 11.87
C VAL A 24 -20.42 4.59 11.74
N ALA A 25 -21.08 4.38 10.61
CA ALA A 25 -22.46 4.79 10.38
C ALA A 25 -23.41 4.13 11.39
N TYR A 26 -23.28 2.82 11.60
CA TYR A 26 -24.02 2.08 12.62
C TYR A 26 -23.79 2.67 14.02
N TYR A 27 -22.54 2.99 14.36
CA TYR A 27 -22.23 3.63 15.64
C TYR A 27 -22.94 4.98 15.81
N GLN A 28 -22.96 5.82 14.76
CA GLN A 28 -23.57 7.13 14.82
C GLN A 28 -25.09 7.05 14.99
N VAL A 29 -25.77 6.21 14.21
CA VAL A 29 -27.23 6.04 14.28
C VAL A 29 -27.65 5.44 15.64
N ASN A 30 -26.85 4.51 16.19
CA ASN A 30 -27.18 3.78 17.41
C ASN A 30 -26.40 4.25 18.64
N ARG A 31 -25.81 5.45 18.61
CA ARG A 31 -24.86 5.92 19.63
C ARG A 31 -25.39 5.82 21.06
N ASN A 32 -26.64 6.21 21.27
CA ASN A 32 -27.30 6.13 22.59
C ASN A 32 -27.46 4.69 23.08
N TYR A 33 -27.88 3.79 22.20
CA TYR A 33 -28.03 2.38 22.53
C TYR A 33 -26.67 1.75 22.87
N ILE A 34 -25.65 2.05 22.06
CA ILE A 34 -24.29 1.53 22.25
C ILE A 34 -23.71 2.05 23.57
N ALA A 35 -23.85 3.33 23.87
CA ALA A 35 -23.37 3.93 25.11
C ALA A 35 -24.00 3.28 26.36
N LYS A 36 -25.29 2.94 26.30
CA LYS A 36 -26.03 2.36 27.44
C LYS A 36 -25.80 0.86 27.60
N ASN A 37 -25.75 0.09 26.51
CA ASN A 37 -25.81 -1.37 26.56
C ASN A 37 -24.49 -2.08 26.19
N LEU A 38 -23.69 -1.49 25.29
CA LEU A 38 -22.52 -2.14 24.71
C LEU A 38 -21.19 -1.53 25.16
N CYS A 39 -21.22 -0.33 25.74
CA CYS A 39 -20.05 0.35 26.29
C CYS A 39 -19.56 -0.37 27.56
N VAL A 40 -18.29 -0.75 27.57
CA VAL A 40 -17.64 -1.33 28.77
C VAL A 40 -17.34 -0.28 29.84
N ASN A 41 -17.26 1.00 29.46
CA ASN A 41 -17.02 2.13 30.37
C ASN A 41 -18.32 2.85 30.78
N ARG A 42 -19.49 2.21 30.63
CA ARG A 42 -20.80 2.82 30.94
C ARG A 42 -20.92 3.26 32.40
N ASP A 43 -20.25 2.55 33.32
CA ASP A 43 -20.27 2.85 34.76
C ASP A 43 -19.27 3.95 35.16
N LYS A 44 -18.52 4.50 34.20
CA LYS A 44 -17.51 5.55 34.40
C LYS A 44 -17.87 6.82 33.61
N PRO A 45 -18.93 7.56 34.01
CA PRO A 45 -19.41 8.73 33.27
C PRO A 45 -18.37 9.85 33.15
N LYS A 46 -17.45 9.95 34.12
CA LYS A 46 -16.33 10.92 34.10
C LYS A 46 -15.42 10.79 32.87
N LEU A 47 -15.40 9.62 32.20
CA LEU A 47 -14.57 9.38 31.02
C LEU A 47 -15.18 9.89 29.71
N ASN A 48 -16.46 10.28 29.69
CA ASN A 48 -17.16 10.75 28.48
C ASN A 48 -16.99 9.82 27.25
N CYS A 49 -16.87 8.51 27.47
CA CYS A 49 -16.58 7.53 26.41
C CYS A 49 -17.69 7.46 25.36
N ASN A 50 -18.97 7.52 25.77
CA ASN A 50 -20.12 7.53 24.85
C ASN A 50 -20.11 6.38 23.82
N GLY A 51 -19.64 5.19 24.21
CA GLY A 51 -19.57 4.02 23.34
C GLY A 51 -18.40 3.98 22.36
N GLN A 52 -17.47 4.95 22.40
CA GLN A 52 -16.28 4.97 21.53
C GLN A 52 -15.42 3.71 21.67
N CYS A 53 -15.33 3.13 22.87
CA CYS A 53 -14.61 1.88 23.10
C CYS A 53 -15.14 0.70 22.27
N TYR A 54 -16.46 0.66 22.03
CA TYR A 54 -17.09 -0.36 21.21
C TYR A 54 -16.71 -0.18 19.73
N LEU A 55 -16.76 1.05 19.24
CA LEU A 55 -16.36 1.38 17.87
C LEU A 55 -14.88 1.02 17.64
N ALA A 56 -13.99 1.44 18.55
CA ALA A 56 -12.57 1.13 18.48
C ALA A 56 -12.32 -0.39 18.43
N LYS A 57 -13.03 -1.17 19.26
CA LYS A 57 -12.93 -2.64 19.25
C LYS A 57 -13.38 -3.25 17.90
N LYS A 58 -14.47 -2.74 17.33
CA LYS A 58 -14.99 -3.18 16.02
C LYS A 58 -14.02 -2.89 14.88
N LEU A 59 -13.44 -1.69 14.86
CA LEU A 59 -12.46 -1.28 13.83
C LEU A 59 -11.18 -2.11 13.94
N LYS A 60 -10.65 -2.29 15.15
CA LYS A 60 -9.46 -3.10 15.38
C LYS A 60 -9.67 -4.57 14.97
N ALA A 61 -10.82 -5.16 15.28
CA ALA A 61 -11.12 -6.52 14.85
C ALA A 61 -11.21 -6.68 13.32
N ALA A 62 -11.61 -5.63 12.60
CA ALA A 62 -11.61 -5.64 11.14
C ALA A 62 -10.17 -5.57 10.59
N GLU A 63 -9.34 -4.69 11.15
CA GLU A 63 -7.93 -4.55 10.78
C GLU A 63 -7.12 -5.84 11.07
N ASP A 64 -7.30 -6.44 12.25
CA ASP A 64 -6.63 -7.68 12.63
C ASP A 64 -7.02 -8.84 11.68
N LYS A 65 -8.28 -8.86 11.22
CA LYS A 65 -8.75 -9.85 10.24
C LYS A 65 -8.08 -9.63 8.89
N GLU A 66 -8.00 -8.40 8.42
CA GLU A 66 -7.32 -8.06 7.16
C GLU A 66 -5.83 -8.44 7.22
N GLN A 67 -5.12 -8.09 8.30
CA GLN A 67 -3.71 -8.47 8.49
C GLN A 67 -3.51 -9.98 8.48
N LYS A 68 -4.33 -10.75 9.21
CA LYS A 68 -4.26 -12.22 9.18
C LYS A 68 -4.47 -12.77 7.78
N THR A 69 -5.47 -12.29 7.05
CA THR A 69 -5.72 -12.75 5.68
C THR A 69 -4.59 -12.37 4.72
N ASN A 70 -3.92 -11.24 4.93
CA ASN A 70 -2.78 -10.83 4.11
C ASN A 70 -1.55 -11.70 4.40
N SER A 71 -1.25 -11.94 5.68
CA SER A 71 -0.17 -12.84 6.12
C SER A 71 -0.34 -14.25 5.55
N GLU A 72 -1.54 -14.83 5.68
CA GLU A 72 -1.82 -16.18 5.16
C GLU A 72 -1.66 -16.25 3.63
N ARG A 73 -1.97 -15.17 2.90
CA ARG A 73 -1.76 -15.10 1.45
C ARG A 73 -0.29 -15.00 1.08
N LEU A 74 0.53 -14.28 1.87
CA LEU A 74 1.97 -14.22 1.67
C LEU A 74 2.63 -15.57 1.93
N GLU A 75 2.25 -16.26 3.00
CA GLU A 75 2.80 -17.59 3.33
C GLU A 75 2.47 -18.65 2.27
N LYS A 76 1.33 -18.50 1.58
CA LYS A 76 0.90 -19.40 0.51
C LYS A 76 1.34 -18.95 -0.89
N MET A 77 2.07 -17.84 -1.01
CA MET A 77 2.54 -17.37 -2.30
C MET A 77 3.70 -18.26 -2.77
N PRO A 78 3.63 -18.86 -3.98
CA PRO A 78 4.72 -19.66 -4.50
C PRO A 78 5.99 -18.81 -4.63
N GLU A 79 7.13 -19.38 -4.23
CA GLU A 79 8.43 -18.73 -4.37
C GLU A 79 8.72 -18.49 -5.85
N ILE A 80 8.74 -17.23 -6.26
CA ILE A 80 9.08 -16.85 -7.64
C ILE A 80 10.59 -16.95 -7.77
N GLN A 81 11.08 -18.05 -8.34
CA GLN A 81 12.47 -18.14 -8.76
C GLN A 81 12.67 -17.25 -9.99
N LEU A 82 13.22 -16.05 -9.77
CA LEU A 82 13.72 -15.22 -10.86
C LEU A 82 15.02 -15.82 -11.37
N ALA A 83 14.91 -16.72 -12.35
CA ALA A 83 16.06 -17.15 -13.13
C ALA A 83 16.50 -15.98 -14.03
N CYS A 84 17.64 -15.39 -13.71
CA CYS A 84 18.35 -14.50 -14.62
C CYS A 84 19.32 -15.36 -15.40
N GLU A 85 18.95 -15.73 -16.63
CA GLU A 85 19.89 -16.37 -17.54
C GLU A 85 20.88 -15.31 -18.02
N SER A 86 22.18 -15.63 -17.98
CA SER A 86 23.23 -14.71 -18.39
C SER A 86 23.00 -14.27 -19.83
N VAL A 87 22.69 -12.99 -20.01
CA VAL A 87 22.61 -12.38 -21.34
C VAL A 87 24.03 -12.36 -21.90
N ASP A 88 24.34 -13.32 -22.77
CA ASP A 88 25.60 -13.32 -23.51
C ASP A 88 25.71 -11.99 -24.26
N HIS A 89 26.73 -11.22 -23.88
CA HIS A 89 27.19 -9.96 -24.47
C HIS A 89 26.20 -9.28 -25.41
N LEU A 90 25.41 -8.34 -24.86
CA LEU A 90 24.68 -7.34 -25.62
C LEU A 90 25.69 -6.50 -26.43
N THR A 91 26.03 -6.98 -27.61
CA THR A 91 26.91 -6.29 -28.55
C THR A 91 26.04 -5.26 -29.26
N PHE A 92 26.00 -4.06 -28.69
CA PHE A 92 25.41 -2.91 -29.34
C PHE A 92 26.23 -2.57 -30.57
N LEU A 93 25.82 -3.06 -31.74
CA LEU A 93 26.33 -2.58 -33.02
C LEU A 93 25.73 -1.21 -33.28
N ALA A 94 26.38 -0.21 -32.70
CA ALA A 94 26.09 1.17 -32.99
C ALA A 94 26.56 1.47 -34.42
N SER A 95 25.65 1.39 -35.38
CA SER A 95 25.86 2.01 -36.69
C SER A 95 25.41 3.45 -36.59
N PHE A 96 26.33 4.32 -36.16
CA PHE A 96 26.11 5.76 -36.27
C PHE A 96 26.36 6.14 -37.72
N SER A 97 25.29 6.26 -38.49
CA SER A 97 25.35 7.04 -39.71
C SER A 97 25.38 8.51 -39.29
N ASP A 98 26.47 9.21 -39.61
CA ASP A 98 26.63 10.64 -39.37
C ASP A 98 25.43 11.40 -39.96
N LEU A 99 24.47 11.77 -39.10
CA LEU A 99 23.53 12.84 -39.37
C LEU A 99 24.03 14.06 -38.61
N SER A 100 24.91 14.78 -39.28
CA SER A 100 25.28 16.14 -38.93
C SER A 100 24.03 17.02 -39.03
N GLU A 101 23.43 17.33 -37.89
CA GLU A 101 22.77 18.62 -37.69
C GLU A 101 23.28 19.22 -36.37
N ASN A 102 24.16 20.20 -36.53
CA ASN A 102 24.78 20.96 -35.46
C ASN A 102 23.75 21.86 -34.78
N HIS A 103 23.02 21.36 -33.79
CA HIS A 103 22.13 22.19 -32.97
C HIS A 103 22.23 21.97 -31.46
N PHE A 104 23.31 21.37 -30.97
CA PHE A 104 23.54 21.28 -29.53
C PHE A 104 24.97 21.70 -29.17
N SER A 105 25.08 22.80 -28.41
CA SER A 105 26.36 23.22 -27.83
C SER A 105 26.70 22.27 -26.68
N MET A 106 27.63 21.35 -26.93
CA MET A 106 28.15 20.41 -25.95
C MET A 106 28.97 21.16 -24.90
N ALA A 107 28.39 21.39 -23.71
CA ALA A 107 29.20 21.66 -22.54
C ALA A 107 30.04 20.39 -22.27
N THR A 108 31.36 20.54 -22.32
CA THR A 108 32.33 19.46 -22.15
C THR A 108 32.16 18.79 -20.79
N MET A 109 31.43 17.68 -20.72
CA MET A 109 31.48 16.82 -19.54
C MET A 109 32.79 16.03 -19.61
N ALA A 110 33.82 16.55 -18.94
CA ALA A 110 35.02 15.78 -18.67
C ALA A 110 34.66 14.54 -17.83
N PRO A 111 35.20 13.35 -18.14
CA PRO A 111 34.98 12.17 -17.32
C PRO A 111 35.67 12.39 -15.98
N LYS A 112 34.90 12.75 -14.94
CA LYS A 112 35.38 12.61 -13.56
C LYS A 112 35.36 11.13 -13.24
N SER A 113 36.55 10.54 -13.18
CA SER A 113 36.77 9.23 -12.55
C SER A 113 36.02 9.18 -11.23
N ILE A 114 35.09 8.22 -11.09
CA ILE A 114 34.43 7.91 -9.83
C ILE A 114 35.55 7.46 -8.88
N PRO A 115 35.86 8.18 -7.79
CA PRO A 115 36.74 7.61 -6.79
C PRO A 115 36.00 6.41 -6.20
N GLU A 116 36.65 5.23 -6.23
CA GLU A 116 36.19 4.01 -5.56
C GLU A 116 35.62 4.38 -4.19
N LEU A 117 34.30 4.25 -4.04
CA LEU A 117 33.66 4.44 -2.75
C LEU A 117 33.97 3.19 -1.92
N THR A 118 35.10 3.22 -1.21
CA THR A 118 35.50 2.15 -0.30
C THR A 118 34.48 2.09 0.83
N PHE A 119 33.63 1.07 0.79
CA PHE A 119 32.55 0.86 1.73
C PHE A 119 33.15 0.57 3.12
N HIS A 120 32.90 1.43 4.09
CA HIS A 120 33.27 1.20 5.49
C HIS A 120 31.99 0.93 6.31
N PRO A 121 31.93 -0.19 7.06
CA PRO A 121 30.79 -0.46 7.95
C PRO A 121 30.85 0.42 9.20
N PRO A 122 29.68 0.76 9.79
CA PRO A 122 29.62 1.57 11.00
C PRO A 122 30.23 0.82 12.20
N GLN A 123 31.11 1.50 12.93
CA GLN A 123 31.62 1.02 14.22
C GLN A 123 30.55 1.29 15.28
N ILE A 124 30.07 0.22 15.90
CA ILE A 124 29.08 0.26 16.99
C ILE A 124 29.81 0.71 18.26
N SER A 125 29.30 1.76 18.91
CA SER A 125 29.58 2.09 20.30
C SER A 125 28.37 1.75 21.16
#